data_AF-A0A7S0DMQ8-F1
#
_entry.id   AF-A0A7S0DMQ8-F1
#
_cell.length_a   1.000
_cell.length_b   1.000
_cell.length_c   1.000
_cell.angle_alpha   90.00
_cell.angle_beta   90.00
_cell.angle_gamma   90.00
#
_symmetry.space_group_name_H-M   'P 1'
#
loop_
_entity.id
_entity.type
_entity.pdbx_description
1 polymer ?
#
loop_
_entity_poly.entity_id
_entity_poly.type
_entity_poly.pdbx_seq_one_letter_code
_entity_poly.pdbx_strand_id
1 'polypeptide(L)'
;KLDPPSPEPDLPQWSKGIERQAEVLAMSLRAVPSASAHDVEGYSMYRRRVKKELEFLKRGSGTEAAERGCNIPHLYGVHMCLESLPSVVTVGRSFSYRHGTTTNPRVERVPVDVVCGNGKIWVKVWGRMKRRREDYNSGFASTSSSTDSFDPDVVKIASRLMACAALNKNLGRPPKVVYACFPDSLRPQTQEHLDKLGVTLIQLTQDGEEPNYKKKSALSLHHFARELRLENSKATINLDVTTVITP
;
A
#
# COMPACT_ATOMS: atom_id res chain seq x y z
N LYS A 1 -46.76 -15.54 -23.09
CA LYS A 1 -45.30 -15.81 -23.07
C LYS A 1 -44.70 -14.78 -22.14
N LEU A 2 -44.22 -15.20 -20.97
CA LEU A 2 -43.47 -14.32 -20.07
C LEU A 2 -42.12 -14.06 -20.73
N ASP A 3 -41.75 -12.78 -20.86
CA ASP A 3 -40.43 -12.42 -21.34
C ASP A 3 -39.38 -13.02 -20.41
N PRO A 4 -38.29 -13.63 -20.95
CA PRO A 4 -37.20 -14.09 -20.13
C PRO A 4 -36.63 -12.91 -19.35
N PRO A 5 -36.17 -13.11 -18.09
CA PRO A 5 -35.54 -12.04 -17.33
C PRO A 5 -34.36 -11.49 -18.15
N SER A 6 -34.34 -10.17 -18.32
CA SER A 6 -33.23 -9.47 -18.97
C SER A 6 -31.91 -9.95 -18.37
N PRO A 7 -30.89 -10.25 -19.19
CA PRO A 7 -29.59 -10.63 -18.67
C PRO A 7 -29.08 -9.50 -17.77
N GLU A 8 -28.69 -9.86 -16.54
CA GLU A 8 -28.03 -8.92 -15.64
C GLU A 8 -26.84 -8.30 -16.38
N PRO A 9 -26.67 -6.96 -16.35
CA PRO A 9 -25.57 -6.33 -17.03
C PRO A 9 -24.27 -6.88 -16.44
N ASP A 10 -23.41 -7.43 -17.32
CA ASP A 10 -22.09 -7.93 -16.94
C ASP A 10 -21.34 -6.81 -16.20
N LEU A 11 -21.18 -6.99 -14.89
CA LEU A 11 -20.46 -6.03 -14.07
C LEU A 11 -19.02 -5.92 -14.61
N PRO A 12 -18.43 -4.71 -14.66
CA PRO A 12 -17.07 -4.52 -15.15
C PRO A 12 -16.09 -5.44 -14.42
N GLN A 13 -15.17 -6.10 -15.13
CA GLN A 13 -14.22 -7.08 -14.56
C GLN A 13 -13.46 -6.60 -13.30
N TRP A 14 -13.26 -5.29 -13.14
CA TRP A 14 -12.62 -4.70 -11.96
C TRP A 14 -13.50 -4.79 -10.69
N SER A 15 -14.83 -4.79 -10.82
CA SER A 15 -15.77 -4.94 -9.69
C SER A 15 -15.64 -6.33 -9.03
N LYS A 16 -15.53 -7.39 -9.85
CA LYS A 16 -15.26 -8.77 -9.41
C LYS A 16 -13.93 -8.88 -8.64
N GLY A 17 -12.92 -8.10 -9.04
CA GLY A 17 -11.64 -8.03 -8.33
C GLY A 17 -11.76 -7.41 -6.93
N ILE A 18 -12.53 -6.33 -6.79
CA ILE A 18 -12.78 -5.68 -5.49
C ILE A 18 -13.58 -6.60 -4.57
N GLU A 19 -14.61 -7.25 -5.09
CA GLU A 19 -15.44 -8.19 -4.31
C GLU A 19 -14.60 -9.32 -3.74
N ARG A 20 -13.75 -9.95 -4.56
CA ARG A 20 -12.85 -11.01 -4.09
C ARG A 20 -11.86 -10.52 -3.03
N GLN A 21 -11.28 -9.33 -3.21
CA GLN A 21 -10.40 -8.73 -2.21
C GLN A 21 -11.14 -8.44 -0.90
N ALA A 22 -12.38 -7.96 -1.00
CA ALA A 22 -13.26 -7.72 0.15
C ALA A 22 -13.64 -9.02 0.87
N GLU A 23 -13.89 -10.10 0.13
CA GLU A 23 -14.14 -11.44 0.68
C GLU A 23 -12.95 -11.96 1.47
N VAL A 24 -11.74 -11.89 0.90
CA VAL A 24 -10.52 -12.31 1.61
C VAL A 24 -10.33 -11.51 2.90
N LEU A 25 -10.49 -10.18 2.83
CA LEU A 25 -10.44 -9.33 4.01
C LEU A 25 -11.53 -9.68 5.05
N ALA A 26 -12.74 -10.01 4.61
CA ALA A 26 -13.83 -10.43 5.48
C ALA A 26 -13.56 -11.79 6.14
N MET A 27 -12.97 -12.74 5.42
CA MET A 27 -12.53 -14.03 5.96
C MET A 27 -11.42 -13.83 7.00
N SER A 28 -10.42 -13.01 6.69
CA SER A 28 -9.34 -12.67 7.62
C SER A 28 -9.86 -12.04 8.91
N LEU A 29 -10.88 -11.17 8.84
CA LEU A 29 -11.49 -10.58 10.03
C LEU A 29 -12.21 -11.61 10.92
N ARG A 30 -12.71 -12.72 10.36
CA ARG A 30 -13.39 -13.80 11.09
C ARG A 30 -12.42 -14.82 11.66
N ALA A 31 -11.26 -14.99 11.03
CA ALA A 31 -10.22 -15.85 11.55
C ALA A 31 -9.78 -15.38 12.94
N VAL A 32 -9.55 -16.33 13.85
CA VAL A 32 -8.89 -16.03 15.12
C VAL A 32 -7.47 -15.59 14.78
N PRO A 33 -7.05 -14.35 15.11
CA PRO A 33 -5.71 -13.93 14.78
C PRO A 33 -4.72 -14.84 15.51
N SER A 34 -3.64 -15.23 14.83
CA SER A 34 -2.54 -15.90 15.52
C SER A 34 -2.02 -14.99 16.64
N ALA A 35 -1.48 -15.58 17.72
CA ALA A 35 -0.96 -14.81 18.86
C ALA A 35 0.04 -13.72 18.42
N SER A 36 0.84 -13.99 17.37
CA SER A 36 1.78 -13.03 16.79
C SER A 36 1.14 -11.84 16.07
N ALA A 37 -0.09 -11.96 15.55
CA ALA A 37 -0.79 -10.85 14.90
C ALA A 37 -1.37 -9.85 15.92
N HIS A 38 -1.63 -10.29 17.15
CA HIS A 38 -2.07 -9.41 18.25
C HIS A 38 -0.95 -8.50 18.78
N ASP A 39 0.31 -8.92 18.63
CA ASP A 39 1.48 -8.17 19.10
C ASP A 39 1.95 -7.08 18.13
N VAL A 40 1.36 -7.01 16.92
CA VAL A 40 1.71 -5.99 15.92
C VAL A 40 1.06 -4.65 16.28
N GLU A 41 1.89 -3.64 16.52
CA GLU A 41 1.43 -2.26 16.80
C GLU A 41 0.54 -1.76 15.65
N GLY A 42 -0.62 -1.20 15.98
CA GLY A 42 -1.55 -0.63 15.00
C GLY A 42 -2.48 -1.63 14.32
N TYR A 43 -2.32 -2.95 14.53
CA TYR A 43 -3.15 -3.97 13.87
C TYR A 43 -4.64 -3.85 14.24
N SER A 44 -4.96 -3.47 15.47
CA SER A 44 -6.34 -3.22 15.90
C SER A 44 -6.99 -2.06 15.13
N MET A 45 -6.24 -0.99 14.85
CA MET A 45 -6.70 0.13 14.03
C MET A 45 -6.88 -0.27 12.57
N TYR A 46 -5.95 -1.05 12.03
CA TYR A 46 -6.05 -1.63 10.69
C TYR A 46 -7.34 -2.46 10.55
N ARG A 47 -7.61 -3.42 11.46
CA ARG A 47 -8.85 -4.22 11.45
C ARG A 47 -10.11 -3.35 11.50
N ARG A 48 -10.11 -2.28 12.31
CA ARG A 48 -11.24 -1.32 12.35
C ARG A 48 -11.45 -0.61 11.01
N ARG A 49 -10.37 -0.23 10.30
CA ARG A 49 -10.45 0.37 8.97
C ARG A 49 -11.02 -0.60 7.94
N VAL A 50 -10.53 -1.85 7.94
CA VAL A 50 -11.08 -2.92 7.09
C VAL A 50 -12.57 -3.12 7.34
N LYS A 51 -12.98 -3.23 8.61
CA LYS A 51 -14.40 -3.38 8.97
C LYS A 51 -15.27 -2.25 8.43
N LYS A 52 -14.83 -0.99 8.62
CA LYS A 52 -15.55 0.20 8.11
C LYS A 52 -15.66 0.20 6.59
N GLU A 53 -14.60 -0.16 5.89
CA GLU A 53 -14.60 -0.21 4.43
C GLU A 53 -15.53 -1.31 3.90
N LEU A 54 -15.55 -2.48 4.54
CA LEU A 54 -16.47 -3.56 4.20
C LEU A 54 -17.94 -3.19 4.50
N GLU A 55 -18.20 -2.49 5.60
CA GLU A 55 -19.54 -1.96 5.91
C GLU A 55 -19.96 -0.90 4.88
N PHE A 56 -19.03 -0.05 4.44
CA PHE A 56 -19.28 0.92 3.38
C PHE A 56 -19.64 0.21 2.06
N LEU A 57 -18.88 -0.81 1.66
CA LEU A 57 -19.19 -1.61 0.47
C LEU A 57 -20.57 -2.26 0.53
N LYS A 58 -20.97 -2.80 1.68
CA LYS A 58 -22.29 -3.43 1.85
C LYS A 58 -23.47 -2.47 1.76
N ARG A 59 -23.24 -1.16 1.97
CA ARG A 59 -24.29 -0.12 1.97
C ARG A 59 -24.50 0.51 0.58
N GLY A 60 -23.55 0.36 -0.34
CA GLY A 60 -23.68 0.84 -1.72
C GLY A 60 -24.05 -0.28 -2.69
N SER A 61 -24.65 0.05 -3.83
CA SER A 61 -24.62 -0.84 -4.99
C SER A 61 -23.16 -0.99 -5.45
N GLY A 62 -22.75 -2.18 -5.89
CA GLY A 62 -21.34 -2.48 -6.24
C GLY A 62 -20.71 -1.52 -7.27
N THR A 63 -21.53 -0.83 -8.06
CA THR A 63 -21.13 0.23 -9.00
C THR A 63 -20.80 1.57 -8.32
N GLU A 64 -21.56 2.02 -7.32
CA GLU A 64 -21.30 3.28 -6.61
C GLU A 64 -20.02 3.24 -5.75
N ALA A 65 -19.72 2.08 -5.16
CA ALA A 65 -18.60 1.95 -4.23
C ALA A 65 -17.23 2.16 -4.90
N ALA A 66 -17.13 1.79 -6.17
CA ALA A 66 -15.92 1.97 -6.96
C ALA A 66 -15.73 3.39 -7.49
N GLU A 67 -16.83 4.06 -7.82
CA GLU A 67 -16.83 5.46 -8.22
C GLU A 67 -16.47 6.39 -7.05
N ARG A 68 -16.82 5.98 -5.81
CA ARG A 68 -16.63 6.74 -4.57
C ARG A 68 -15.25 6.62 -3.90
N GLY A 69 -14.30 5.90 -4.49
CA GLY A 69 -12.93 5.83 -3.96
C GLY A 69 -12.75 4.79 -2.85
N CYS A 70 -13.26 3.58 -3.08
CA CYS A 70 -13.04 2.41 -2.25
C CYS A 70 -11.54 2.15 -1.97
N ASN A 71 -11.19 1.96 -0.70
CA ASN A 71 -9.83 1.68 -0.23
C ASN A 71 -9.52 0.18 -0.13
N ILE A 72 -10.42 -0.71 -0.53
CA ILE A 72 -10.23 -2.16 -0.44
C ILE A 72 -8.93 -2.63 -1.11
N PRO A 73 -8.55 -2.19 -2.33
CA PRO A 73 -7.33 -2.73 -2.91
C PRO A 73 -6.08 -2.30 -2.15
N HIS A 74 -6.06 -1.09 -1.57
CA HIS A 74 -4.98 -0.69 -0.66
C HIS A 74 -4.98 -1.53 0.63
N LEU A 75 -6.13 -1.71 1.28
CA LEU A 75 -6.23 -2.50 2.52
C LEU A 75 -5.91 -3.98 2.31
N TYR A 76 -6.26 -4.52 1.16
CA TYR A 76 -5.91 -5.88 0.74
C TYR A 76 -4.41 -6.00 0.47
N GLY A 77 -3.79 -5.02 -0.20
CA GLY A 77 -2.33 -5.02 -0.36
C GLY A 77 -1.59 -4.93 0.98
N VAL A 78 -2.12 -4.17 1.96
CA VAL A 78 -1.61 -4.18 3.32
C VAL A 78 -1.77 -5.57 3.95
N HIS A 79 -2.92 -6.21 3.79
CA HIS A 79 -3.16 -7.57 4.28
C HIS A 79 -2.12 -8.55 3.75
N MET A 80 -1.89 -8.55 2.43
CA MET A 80 -0.89 -9.43 1.79
C MET A 80 0.51 -9.24 2.40
N CYS A 81 0.91 -7.99 2.63
CA CYS A 81 2.17 -7.69 3.29
C CYS A 81 2.22 -8.22 4.73
N LEU A 82 1.12 -8.15 5.49
CA LEU A 82 1.06 -8.68 6.85
C LEU A 82 1.16 -10.22 6.89
N GLU A 83 0.57 -10.91 5.91
CA GLU A 83 0.62 -12.38 5.83
C GLU A 83 1.96 -12.90 5.31
N SER A 84 2.61 -12.15 4.40
CA SER A 84 3.78 -12.65 3.67
C SER A 84 5.12 -12.16 4.20
N LEU A 85 5.16 -10.99 4.86
CA LEU A 85 6.42 -10.43 5.35
C LEU A 85 6.74 -10.97 6.74
N PRO A 86 7.96 -11.47 6.97
CA PRO A 86 8.38 -11.87 8.30
C PRO A 86 8.62 -10.66 9.20
N SER A 87 8.45 -10.85 10.52
CA SER A 87 8.84 -9.88 11.54
C SER A 87 8.23 -8.49 11.34
N VAL A 88 6.94 -8.43 11.02
CA VAL A 88 6.18 -7.17 11.02
C VAL A 88 6.11 -6.63 12.44
N VAL A 89 6.44 -5.35 12.61
CA VAL A 89 6.48 -4.68 13.91
C VAL A 89 5.28 -3.74 14.08
N THR A 90 4.92 -3.02 13.02
CA THR A 90 3.85 -2.01 13.09
C THR A 90 3.16 -1.82 11.74
N VAL A 91 1.88 -1.48 11.78
CA VAL A 91 1.02 -1.23 10.61
C VAL A 91 0.32 0.13 10.74
N GLY A 92 0.33 0.90 9.65
CA GLY A 92 -0.32 2.21 9.57
C GLY A 92 0.36 3.30 10.42
N ARG A 93 1.69 3.24 10.55
CA ARG A 93 2.50 4.19 11.32
C ARG A 93 2.84 5.43 10.50
N SER A 94 2.79 6.60 11.12
CA SER A 94 3.25 7.85 10.50
C SER A 94 4.56 8.30 11.13
N PHE A 95 5.54 8.63 10.28
CA PHE A 95 6.81 9.19 10.73
C PHE A 95 6.82 10.69 10.51
N SER A 96 7.27 11.44 11.50
CA SER A 96 7.39 12.90 11.39
C SER A 96 8.83 13.24 11.03
N TYR A 97 9.02 14.04 10.00
CA TYR A 97 10.33 14.58 9.65
C TYR A 97 10.26 16.10 9.54
N ARG A 98 11.29 16.77 10.05
CA ARG A 98 11.43 18.22 9.93
C ARG A 98 12.21 18.55 8.66
N HIS A 99 11.69 19.44 7.85
CA HIS A 99 12.38 20.01 6.69
C HIS A 99 12.18 21.53 6.65
N GLY A 100 12.94 22.21 5.79
CA GLY A 100 12.97 23.68 5.74
C GLY A 100 14.16 24.27 6.51
N THR A 101 14.23 25.60 6.59
CA THR A 101 15.34 26.30 7.23
C THR A 101 15.23 26.25 8.75
N THR A 102 16.35 26.49 9.45
CA THR A 102 16.37 26.64 10.91
C THR A 102 15.39 27.71 11.41
N THR A 103 15.13 28.72 10.59
CA THR A 103 14.22 29.84 10.87
C THR A 103 12.76 29.56 10.57
N ASN A 104 12.44 28.53 9.76
CA ASN A 104 11.05 28.14 9.46
C ASN A 104 10.92 26.62 9.27
N PRO A 105 11.03 25.85 10.37
CA PRO A 105 10.97 24.40 10.32
C PRO A 105 9.54 23.93 10.05
N ARG A 106 9.35 23.15 8.99
CA ARG A 106 8.10 22.46 8.68
C ARG A 106 8.18 21.01 9.13
N VAL A 107 7.22 20.57 9.94
CA VAL A 107 7.08 19.16 10.31
C VAL A 107 6.07 18.52 9.38
N GLU A 108 6.52 17.58 8.56
CA GLU A 108 5.65 16.76 7.72
C GLU A 108 5.52 15.36 8.29
N ARG A 109 4.31 14.79 8.17
CA ARG A 109 4.03 13.40 8.55
C ARG A 109 3.92 12.55 7.29
N VAL A 110 4.73 11.51 7.20
CA VAL A 110 4.71 10.57 6.08
C VAL A 110 4.14 9.23 6.57
N PRO A 111 3.01 8.77 6.01
CA PRO A 111 2.40 7.51 6.41
C PRO A 111 3.11 6.32 5.76
N VAL A 112 3.55 5.37 6.59
CA VAL A 112 4.08 4.06 6.22
C VAL A 112 3.04 3.00 6.56
N ASP A 113 2.79 2.10 5.61
CA ASP A 113 1.68 1.16 5.75
C ASP A 113 2.10 -0.07 6.53
N VAL A 114 3.31 -0.61 6.30
CA VAL A 114 3.87 -1.72 7.07
C VAL A 114 5.35 -1.46 7.36
N VAL A 115 5.78 -1.75 8.58
CA VAL A 115 7.19 -1.75 8.97
C VAL A 115 7.57 -3.14 9.44
N CYS A 116 8.64 -3.69 8.86
CA CYS A 116 9.13 -5.04 9.21
C CYS A 116 10.65 -5.06 9.39
N GLY A 117 11.14 -6.21 9.86
CA GLY A 117 12.57 -6.44 10.10
C GLY A 117 13.17 -5.50 11.13
N ASN A 118 12.49 -5.35 12.27
CA ASN A 118 12.89 -4.48 13.36
C ASN A 118 13.10 -3.03 12.88
N GLY A 119 12.16 -2.49 12.12
CA GLY A 119 12.21 -1.10 11.65
C GLY A 119 13.03 -0.86 10.38
N LYS A 120 13.83 -1.82 9.93
CA LYS A 120 14.77 -1.66 8.80
C LYS A 120 14.09 -1.56 7.43
N ILE A 121 12.81 -1.89 7.32
CA ILE A 121 12.10 -1.94 6.05
C ILE A 121 10.75 -1.25 6.19
N TRP A 122 10.51 -0.28 5.33
CA TRP A 122 9.31 0.54 5.30
C TRP A 122 8.56 0.27 4.00
N VAL A 123 7.37 -0.30 4.12
CA VAL A 123 6.54 -0.66 2.99
C VAL A 123 5.40 0.34 2.85
N LYS A 124 5.31 0.92 1.65
CA LYS A 124 4.17 1.69 1.18
C LYS A 124 3.37 0.82 0.21
N VAL A 125 2.08 0.66 0.46
CA VAL A 125 1.18 -0.10 -0.42
C VAL A 125 0.48 0.87 -1.37
N TRP A 126 0.69 0.65 -2.67
CA TRP A 126 0.02 1.38 -3.72
C TRP A 126 -1.10 0.52 -4.32
N GLY A 127 -2.31 0.71 -3.80
CA GLY A 127 -3.52 -0.02 -4.21
C GLY A 127 -4.57 0.87 -4.87
N ARG A 128 -4.20 1.90 -5.63
CA ARG A 128 -5.21 2.63 -6.41
C ARG A 128 -5.58 1.82 -7.66
N MET A 129 -6.85 1.50 -7.82
CA MET A 129 -7.36 1.08 -9.13
C MET A 129 -7.27 2.28 -10.07
N LYS A 130 -6.53 2.10 -11.15
CA LYS A 130 -6.56 3.01 -12.29
C LYS A 130 -7.99 2.98 -12.82
N ARG A 131 -8.71 4.11 -12.80
CA ARG A 131 -9.86 4.26 -13.72
C ARG A 131 -9.36 3.89 -15.12
N ARG A 132 -10.17 3.16 -15.89
CA ARG A 132 -9.78 2.75 -17.24
C ARG A 132 -9.29 3.98 -18.03
N ARG A 133 -8.40 3.72 -18.99
CA ARG A 133 -7.82 4.66 -19.95
C ARG A 133 -8.84 5.63 -20.60
N GLU A 134 -10.12 5.25 -20.61
CA GLU A 134 -11.24 5.98 -21.20
C GLU A 134 -11.72 7.18 -20.36
N ASP A 135 -11.62 7.14 -19.03
CA ASP A 135 -12.06 8.25 -18.16
C ASP A 135 -11.09 9.43 -18.10
N TYR A 136 -9.86 9.25 -18.59
CA TYR A 136 -8.90 10.35 -18.75
C TYR A 136 -9.37 11.37 -19.81
N ASN A 137 -10.24 10.95 -20.74
CA ASN A 137 -10.85 11.86 -21.72
C ASN A 137 -12.09 12.57 -21.18
N SER A 138 -12.69 12.10 -20.08
CA SER A 138 -13.91 12.66 -19.50
C SER A 138 -13.64 13.40 -18.19
N GLY A 139 -12.70 14.35 -18.21
CA GLY A 139 -12.71 15.60 -17.42
C GLY A 139 -12.92 15.58 -15.89
N PHE A 140 -12.96 14.44 -15.19
CA PHE A 140 -13.37 14.37 -13.78
C PHE A 140 -12.35 13.68 -12.86
N ALA A 141 -11.07 14.03 -13.06
CA ALA A 141 -10.02 13.85 -12.05
C ALA A 141 -9.35 15.21 -11.83
N SER A 142 -9.28 15.62 -10.56
CA SER A 142 -8.74 16.89 -10.06
C SER A 142 -7.64 17.52 -10.91
N THR A 143 -7.88 18.75 -11.38
CA THR A 143 -6.96 19.89 -11.64
C THR A 143 -5.45 19.66 -11.76
N SER A 144 -5.01 18.58 -12.38
CA SER A 144 -3.76 18.52 -13.13
C SER A 144 -4.10 17.93 -14.48
N SER A 145 -4.53 18.81 -15.38
CA SER A 145 -4.40 18.62 -16.81
C SER A 145 -2.91 18.40 -17.11
N SER A 146 -2.42 17.17 -16.99
CA SER A 146 -1.06 16.89 -17.43
C SER A 146 -1.01 15.66 -18.32
N THR A 147 -0.69 15.97 -19.56
CA THR A 147 0.17 15.27 -20.51
C THR A 147 1.42 14.58 -19.91
N ASP A 148 1.56 14.47 -18.59
CA ASP A 148 2.72 13.87 -17.95
C ASP A 148 2.69 12.35 -18.09
N SER A 149 3.81 11.80 -18.53
CA SER A 149 4.03 10.39 -18.76
C SER A 149 4.13 9.55 -17.47
N PHE A 150 4.02 10.16 -16.28
CA PHE A 150 4.23 9.52 -14.98
C PHE A 150 3.29 10.05 -13.89
N ASP A 151 3.27 9.40 -12.72
CA ASP A 151 2.41 9.71 -11.56
C ASP A 151 3.16 10.63 -10.55
N PRO A 152 3.05 11.97 -10.64
CA PRO A 152 3.87 12.89 -9.84
C PRO A 152 3.64 12.75 -8.33
N ASP A 153 2.42 12.47 -7.90
CA ASP A 153 2.10 12.27 -6.48
C ASP A 153 2.80 11.04 -5.90
N VAL A 154 2.92 9.95 -6.67
CA VAL A 154 3.59 8.71 -6.25
C VAL A 154 5.06 9.00 -5.97
N VAL A 155 5.72 9.67 -6.92
CA VAL A 155 7.13 10.04 -6.85
C VAL A 155 7.39 11.04 -5.72
N LYS A 156 6.48 12.01 -5.54
CA LYS A 156 6.56 12.99 -4.43
C LYS A 156 6.47 12.32 -3.06
N ILE A 157 5.53 11.39 -2.88
CA ILE A 157 5.41 10.63 -1.63
C ILE A 157 6.66 9.78 -1.41
N ALA A 158 7.19 9.14 -2.47
CA ALA A 158 8.38 8.31 -2.40
C ALA A 158 9.62 9.11 -1.99
N SER A 159 9.82 10.27 -2.61
CA SER A 159 10.92 11.19 -2.28
C SER A 159 10.87 11.64 -0.81
N ARG A 160 9.68 12.00 -0.30
CA ARG A 160 9.48 12.35 1.11
C ARG A 160 9.76 11.17 2.05
N LEU A 161 9.36 9.98 1.65
CA LEU A 161 9.57 8.77 2.44
C LEU A 161 11.07 8.41 2.51
N MET A 162 11.78 8.50 1.38
CA MET A 162 13.24 8.33 1.32
C MET A 162 13.97 9.36 2.18
N ALA A 163 13.58 10.63 2.12
CA ALA A 163 14.16 11.68 2.96
C ALA A 163 13.90 11.40 4.46
N CYS A 164 12.67 11.02 4.81
CA CYS A 164 12.32 10.66 6.18
C CYS A 164 13.10 9.43 6.68
N ALA A 165 13.27 8.41 5.84
CA ALA A 165 14.07 7.23 6.13
C ALA A 165 15.55 7.58 6.36
N ALA A 166 16.14 8.39 5.48
CA ALA A 166 17.54 8.82 5.56
C ALA A 166 17.86 9.54 6.89
N LEU A 167 16.89 10.29 7.41
CA LEU A 167 17.07 11.04 8.65
C LEU A 167 16.87 10.18 9.91
N ASN A 168 16.34 8.95 9.80
CA ASN A 168 16.05 8.12 10.96
C ASN A 168 17.32 7.48 11.55
N LYS A 169 18.03 8.25 12.38
CA LYS A 169 19.31 7.90 13.01
C LYS A 169 19.22 6.69 13.97
N ASN A 170 18.01 6.37 14.47
CA ASN A 170 17.81 5.35 15.51
C ASN A 170 18.03 3.90 15.01
N LEU A 171 18.12 3.68 13.69
CA LEU A 171 18.27 2.34 13.12
C LEU A 171 19.73 1.98 12.74
N GLY A 172 20.70 2.88 12.99
CA GLY A 172 22.12 2.72 12.61
C GLY A 172 22.39 2.75 11.10
N ARG A 173 21.39 2.38 10.28
CA ARG A 173 21.32 2.55 8.83
C ARG A 173 19.90 3.01 8.45
N PRO A 174 19.74 3.86 7.42
CA PRO A 174 18.43 4.21 6.90
C PRO A 174 17.61 2.96 6.53
N PRO A 175 16.30 2.93 6.83
CA PRO A 175 15.46 1.84 6.43
C PRO A 175 15.30 1.79 4.91
N LYS A 176 15.20 0.58 4.36
CA LYS A 176 14.91 0.34 2.95
C LYS A 176 13.45 0.66 2.68
N VAL A 177 13.20 1.57 1.74
CA VAL A 177 11.84 1.93 1.31
C VAL A 177 11.39 1.02 0.18
N VAL A 178 10.19 0.48 0.34
CA VAL A 178 9.60 -0.52 -0.55
C VAL A 178 8.21 -0.06 -0.96
N TYR A 179 7.91 -0.15 -2.24
CA TYR A 179 6.57 0.08 -2.77
C TYR A 179 5.97 -1.26 -3.20
N ALA A 180 4.94 -1.70 -2.49
CA ALA A 180 4.16 -2.88 -2.85
C ALA A 180 2.95 -2.46 -3.69
N CYS A 181 2.89 -2.92 -4.93
CA CYS A 181 1.91 -2.47 -5.91
C CYS A 181 1.32 -3.64 -6.71
N PHE A 182 0.05 -3.53 -7.12
CA PHE A 182 -0.56 -4.49 -8.03
C PHE A 182 0.01 -4.36 -9.45
N PRO A 183 -0.13 -5.39 -10.31
CA PRO A 183 0.28 -5.29 -11.71
C PRO A 183 -0.41 -4.09 -12.38
N ASP A 184 0.32 -3.39 -13.24
CA ASP A 184 -0.17 -2.22 -14.01
C ASP A 184 -0.70 -1.02 -13.22
N SER A 185 -0.60 -1.03 -11.88
CA SER A 185 -1.03 0.09 -11.04
C SER A 185 -0.11 1.32 -11.12
N LEU A 186 1.09 1.17 -11.70
CA LEU A 186 2.08 2.22 -11.88
C LEU A 186 2.46 2.33 -13.35
N ARG A 187 2.53 3.57 -13.87
CA ARG A 187 3.06 3.82 -15.22
C ARG A 187 4.55 3.41 -15.30
N PRO A 188 5.04 2.89 -16.44
CA PRO A 188 6.45 2.52 -16.60
C PRO A 188 7.42 3.64 -16.24
N GLN A 189 7.12 4.88 -16.64
CA GLN A 189 7.94 6.04 -16.29
C GLN A 189 7.93 6.30 -14.78
N THR A 190 6.81 6.10 -14.08
CA THR A 190 6.76 6.17 -12.61
C THR A 190 7.68 5.13 -11.99
N GLN A 191 7.69 3.91 -12.53
CA GLN A 191 8.58 2.84 -12.04
C GLN A 191 10.05 3.22 -12.20
N GLU A 192 10.44 3.81 -13.34
CA GLU A 192 11.80 4.31 -13.59
C GLU A 192 12.19 5.43 -12.61
N HIS A 193 11.29 6.37 -12.32
CA HIS A 193 11.56 7.43 -11.34
C HIS A 193 11.73 6.87 -9.93
N LEU A 194 10.93 5.88 -9.54
CA LEU A 194 11.05 5.21 -8.25
C LEU A 194 12.37 4.45 -8.13
N ASP A 195 12.79 3.75 -9.19
CA ASP A 195 14.07 3.06 -9.25
C ASP A 195 15.26 4.03 -9.11
N LYS A 196 15.23 5.16 -9.83
CA LYS A 196 16.24 6.23 -9.69
C LYS A 196 16.30 6.85 -8.28
N LEU A 197 15.17 6.86 -7.56
CA LEU A 197 15.13 7.29 -6.16
C LEU A 197 15.67 6.23 -5.18
N GLY A 198 15.96 5.01 -5.64
CA GLY A 198 16.39 3.89 -4.80
C GLY A 198 15.23 3.15 -4.10
N VAL A 199 13.98 3.36 -4.55
CA VAL A 199 12.82 2.65 -4.02
C VAL A 199 12.74 1.25 -4.63
N THR A 200 12.62 0.23 -3.79
CA THR A 200 12.42 -1.14 -4.27
C THR A 200 10.94 -1.38 -4.59
N LEU A 201 10.67 -1.90 -5.79
CA LEU A 201 9.32 -2.25 -6.22
C LEU A 201 9.03 -3.73 -5.95
N ILE A 202 7.87 -3.99 -5.36
CA ILE A 202 7.33 -5.33 -5.15
C ILE A 202 5.98 -5.44 -5.81
N GLN A 203 5.81 -6.49 -6.60
CA GLN A 203 4.54 -6.81 -7.22
C GLN A 203 3.70 -7.68 -6.29
N LEU A 204 2.50 -7.21 -5.99
CA LEU A 204 1.45 -7.98 -5.35
C LEU A 204 0.73 -8.79 -6.42
N THR A 205 0.57 -10.09 -6.21
CA THR A 205 -0.23 -10.95 -7.10
C THR A 205 -1.68 -10.93 -6.65
N GLN A 206 -2.62 -10.83 -7.60
CA GLN A 206 -4.01 -11.15 -7.29
C GLN A 206 -4.12 -12.69 -7.22
N ASP A 207 -4.84 -13.21 -6.23
CA ASP A 207 -4.90 -14.65 -5.93
C ASP A 207 -5.12 -15.50 -7.20
N GLY A 208 -4.14 -16.34 -7.54
CA GLY A 208 -4.21 -17.31 -8.65
C GLY A 208 -3.49 -16.91 -9.95
N GLU A 209 -2.96 -15.69 -10.07
CA GLU A 209 -2.10 -15.32 -11.20
C GLU A 209 -0.62 -15.42 -10.82
N GLU A 210 0.15 -16.18 -11.61
CA GLU A 210 1.61 -16.15 -11.50
C GLU A 210 2.13 -14.74 -11.78
N PRO A 211 3.14 -14.25 -11.04
CA PRO A 211 3.73 -12.95 -11.32
C PRO A 211 4.23 -12.91 -12.76
N ASN A 212 3.79 -11.94 -13.57
CA ASN A 212 4.36 -11.76 -14.90
C ASN A 212 5.77 -11.15 -14.77
N TYR A 213 6.79 -12.01 -14.71
CA TYR A 213 8.21 -11.68 -14.47
C TYR A 213 8.90 -10.85 -15.58
N LYS A 214 8.16 -10.27 -16.53
CA LYS A 214 8.73 -9.57 -17.69
C LYS A 214 9.46 -8.26 -17.37
N LYS A 215 9.50 -7.80 -16.11
CA LYS A 215 10.22 -6.57 -15.71
C LYS A 215 11.34 -6.88 -14.72
N LYS A 216 12.59 -6.57 -15.12
CA LYS A 216 13.82 -6.80 -14.35
C LYS A 216 13.89 -6.09 -12.99
N SER A 217 13.02 -5.12 -12.69
CA SER A 217 13.08 -4.29 -11.48
C SER A 217 12.06 -4.62 -10.39
N ALA A 218 11.09 -5.51 -10.65
CA ALA A 218 10.04 -5.85 -9.69
C ALA A 218 10.25 -7.26 -9.13
N LEU A 219 10.25 -7.38 -7.80
CA LEU A 219 10.28 -8.67 -7.11
C LEU A 219 8.86 -9.11 -6.76
N SER A 220 8.60 -10.42 -6.69
CA SER A 220 7.37 -10.90 -6.05
C SER A 220 7.48 -10.75 -4.53
N LEU A 221 6.34 -10.53 -3.86
CA LEU A 221 6.31 -10.39 -2.39
C LEU A 221 6.93 -11.59 -1.68
N HIS A 222 6.66 -12.81 -2.17
CA HIS A 222 7.24 -14.03 -1.62
C HIS A 222 8.75 -14.12 -1.86
N HIS A 223 9.24 -13.72 -3.03
CA HIS A 223 10.68 -13.69 -3.30
C HIS A 223 11.38 -12.71 -2.35
N PHE A 224 10.81 -11.51 -2.22
CA PHE A 224 11.32 -10.51 -1.31
C PHE A 224 11.31 -10.98 0.15
N ALA A 225 10.21 -11.57 0.63
CA ALA A 225 10.14 -12.13 1.97
C ALA A 225 11.23 -13.18 2.24
N ARG A 226 11.57 -14.00 1.22
CA ARG A 226 12.66 -14.99 1.30
C ARG A 226 14.05 -14.34 1.29
N GLU A 227 14.27 -13.28 0.53
CA GLU A 227 15.51 -12.50 0.58
C GLU A 227 15.66 -11.79 1.93
N LEU A 228 14.55 -11.36 2.51
CA LEU A 228 14.46 -10.82 3.86
C LEU A 228 14.62 -11.88 4.95
N ARG A 229 15.45 -12.92 4.78
CA ARG A 229 15.89 -13.81 5.87
C ARG A 229 16.70 -13.00 6.90
N LEU A 230 15.95 -12.18 7.63
CA LEU A 230 16.28 -11.48 8.84
C LEU A 230 16.29 -12.58 9.88
N GLU A 231 17.50 -13.04 10.21
CA GLU A 231 17.72 -13.98 11.29
C GLU A 231 16.90 -13.54 12.52
N ASN A 232 16.22 -14.52 13.12
CA ASN A 232 15.27 -14.45 14.24
C ASN A 232 15.76 -13.65 15.46
N SER A 233 15.98 -12.35 15.27
CA SER A 233 16.33 -11.42 16.32
C SER A 233 15.04 -10.74 16.74
N LYS A 234 14.45 -11.26 17.82
CA LYS A 234 13.50 -10.52 18.66
C LYS A 234 14.24 -9.33 19.28
N ALA A 235 14.58 -8.33 18.47
CA ALA A 235 15.07 -7.06 18.96
C ALA A 235 13.86 -6.13 19.00
N THR A 236 13.27 -5.99 20.18
CA THR A 236 12.24 -5.00 20.47
C THR A 236 12.88 -3.63 20.34
N ILE A 237 12.85 -3.02 19.15
CA ILE A 237 13.25 -1.62 19.00
C ILE A 237 12.09 -0.78 19.52
N ASN A 238 12.30 -0.12 20.66
CA ASN A 238 11.46 0.99 21.09
C ASN A 238 11.61 2.10 20.05
N LEU A 239 10.76 2.08 19.03
CA LEU A 239 10.54 3.21 18.14
C LEU A 239 9.76 4.25 18.95
N ASP A 240 10.44 4.99 19.80
CA ASP A 240 9.83 6.03 20.61
C ASP A 240 9.22 7.12 19.69
N VAL A 241 8.00 7.54 20.03
CA VAL A 241 7.06 8.26 19.14
C VAL A 241 7.30 9.78 19.17
N THR A 242 8.30 10.25 19.94
CA THR A 242 8.45 11.67 20.27
C THR A 242 9.64 12.36 19.63
N THR A 243 10.54 11.64 18.94
CA THR A 243 11.70 12.27 18.31
C THR A 243 11.28 12.92 17.00
N VAL A 244 11.12 14.24 17.00
CA VAL A 244 11.14 15.03 15.76
C VAL A 244 12.50 14.81 15.13
N ILE A 245 12.53 14.09 14.01
CA ILE A 245 13.78 13.79 13.32
C ILE A 245 14.28 15.08 12.65
N THR A 246 15.40 15.61 13.15
CA THR A 246 16.11 16.79 12.64
C THR A 246 17.35 16.36 11.83
N PRO A 247 17.70 17.09 10.74
CA PRO A 247 18.98 16.92 10.03
C PRO A 247 20.19 16.90 10.98
#